data_AF-A0A3S1AUK9-F1
#
_entry.id   AF-A0A3S1AUK9-F1
#
_cell.length_a   1.000
_cell.length_b   1.000
_cell.length_c   1.000
_cell.angle_alpha   90.00
_cell.angle_beta   90.00
_cell.angle_gamma   90.00
#
_symmetry.space_group_name_H-M   'P 1'
#
loop_
_entity.id
_entity.type
_entity.pdbx_description
1 polymer ?
#
loop_
_entity_poly.entity_id
_entity_poly.type
_entity_poly.pdbx_seq_one_letter_code
_entity_poly.pdbx_strand_id
1 'polypeptide(L)'
;MNLEKYRFNYSLIDNSQKPLIIFLHGFMGNLDEFDEAIKLLGEDFSYLTLDLPGHGKTQVLGGDEYYKMEQTAQAIINLLDELKISQCFLE
;
A
#
# COMPACT_ATOMS: atom_id res chain seq x y z
N MET A 1 3.98 -4.78 -21.50
CA MET A 1 3.91 -5.15 -20.08
C MET A 1 2.44 -5.12 -19.70
N ASN A 2 1.85 -6.23 -19.27
CA ASN A 2 0.44 -6.27 -18.85
C ASN A 2 0.34 -5.56 -17.50
N LEU A 3 -0.07 -4.29 -17.50
CA LEU A 3 -0.14 -3.43 -16.31
C LEU A 3 -1.26 -3.87 -15.33
N GLU A 4 -2.25 -4.64 -15.75
CA GLU A 4 -3.36 -5.05 -14.87
C GLU A 4 -3.13 -6.43 -14.21
N LYS A 5 -2.05 -6.58 -13.44
CA LYS A 5 -1.84 -7.81 -12.62
C LYS A 5 -2.31 -7.68 -11.19
N TYR A 6 -2.46 -6.45 -10.71
CA TYR A 6 -2.93 -6.15 -9.37
C TYR A 6 -4.04 -5.10 -9.47
N ARG A 7 -5.04 -5.22 -8.60
CA ARG A 7 -5.94 -4.14 -8.23
C ARG A 7 -5.85 -4.01 -6.73
N PHE A 8 -5.01 -3.09 -6.26
CA PHE A 8 -4.85 -2.84 -4.84
C PHE A 8 -6.12 -2.20 -4.28
N ASN A 9 -6.57 -2.71 -3.14
CA ASN A 9 -7.45 -1.97 -2.25
C ASN A 9 -6.56 -1.16 -1.30
N TYR A 10 -6.69 0.17 -1.34
CA TYR A 10 -5.85 1.07 -0.58
C TYR A 10 -6.65 2.30 -0.11
N SER A 11 -6.12 2.95 0.93
CA SER A 11 -6.58 4.25 1.42
C SER A 11 -5.43 5.24 1.37
N LEU A 12 -5.68 6.44 0.84
CA LEU A 12 -4.73 7.53 0.80
C LEU A 12 -5.31 8.75 1.53
N ILE A 13 -4.68 9.11 2.65
CA ILE A 13 -4.93 10.36 3.36
C ILE A 13 -3.80 11.30 2.97
N ASP A 14 -4.06 12.19 2.01
CA ASP A 14 -3.05 13.13 1.51
C ASP A 14 -3.12 14.48 2.23
N ASN A 15 -2.06 14.77 2.98
CA ASN A 15 -1.72 16.08 3.48
C ASN A 15 -0.54 16.61 2.64
N SER A 16 -0.82 17.27 1.51
CA SER A 16 0.12 17.52 0.39
C SER A 16 1.42 18.29 0.72
N GLN A 17 1.60 18.75 1.97
CA GLN A 17 2.83 19.40 2.45
C GLN A 17 3.62 18.54 3.46
N LYS A 18 3.15 17.34 3.77
CA LYS A 18 3.70 16.45 4.78
C LYS A 18 4.38 15.24 4.13
N PRO A 19 5.40 14.67 4.76
CA PRO A 19 5.99 13.41 4.30
C PRO A 19 4.95 12.28 4.36
N LEU A 20 5.05 11.34 3.44
CA LEU A 20 4.15 10.18 3.38
C LEU A 20 4.75 8.97 4.10
N ILE A 21 3.93 8.28 4.89
CA ILE A 21 4.22 6.95 5.42
C ILE A 21 3.35 5.96 4.64
N ILE A 22 3.96 4.91 4.09
CA ILE A 22 3.25 3.73 3.61
C ILE A 22 3.27 2.67 4.71
N PHE A 23 2.10 2.16 5.06
CA PHE A 23 1.94 1.09 6.04
C PHE A 23 1.65 -0.24 5.35
N LEU A 24 2.52 -1.23 5.59
CA LEU A 24 2.36 -2.60 5.11
C LEU A 24 2.00 -3.52 6.27
N HIS A 25 0.79 -4.05 6.24
CA HIS A 25 0.26 -4.91 7.29
C HIS A 25 1.02 -6.25 7.38
N GLY A 26 0.94 -6.87 8.56
CA GLY A 26 1.56 -8.17 8.82
C GLY A 26 0.75 -9.36 8.30
N PHE A 27 1.17 -10.57 8.68
CA PHE A 27 0.41 -11.78 8.38
C PHE A 27 -0.98 -11.75 9.03
N MET A 28 -2.03 -12.10 8.27
CA MET A 28 -3.44 -11.99 8.68
C MET A 28 -3.97 -10.56 8.91
N GLY A 29 -3.17 -9.53 8.60
CA GLY A 29 -3.58 -8.13 8.67
C GLY A 29 -4.40 -7.68 7.44
N ASN A 30 -4.79 -6.41 7.46
CA ASN A 30 -5.42 -5.70 6.35
C ASN A 30 -5.11 -4.19 6.46
N LEU A 31 -5.66 -3.37 5.55
CA LEU A 31 -5.40 -1.93 5.50
C LEU A 31 -5.80 -1.14 6.76
N ASP A 32 -6.64 -1.70 7.63
CA ASP A 32 -7.15 -1.05 8.85
C ASP A 32 -6.22 -1.32 10.07
N GLU A 33 -5.17 -2.15 9.94
CA GLU A 33 -4.29 -2.56 11.06
C GLU A 33 -3.63 -1.36 11.78
N PHE A 34 -3.41 -0.26 11.06
CA PHE A 34 -2.70 0.93 11.57
C PHE A 34 -3.60 2.11 11.94
N ASP A 35 -4.92 1.94 11.99
CA ASP A 35 -5.86 3.03 12.26
C ASP A 35 -5.56 3.78 13.57
N GLU A 36 -5.23 3.05 14.65
CA GLU A 36 -4.89 3.68 15.94
C GLU A 36 -3.55 4.40 15.89
N ALA A 37 -2.57 3.89 15.13
CA ALA A 37 -1.28 4.56 14.95
C ALA A 37 -1.45 5.86 14.14
N ILE A 38 -2.25 5.81 13.06
CA ILE A 38 -2.58 6.98 12.23
C ILE A 38 -3.28 8.06 13.07
N LYS A 39 -4.24 7.67 13.91
CA LYS A 39 -4.92 8.61 14.83
C LYS A 39 -3.96 9.31 15.79
N LEU A 40 -2.92 8.61 16.27
CA LEU A 40 -1.92 9.18 17.17
C LEU A 40 -0.93 10.10 16.44
N LEU A 41 -0.55 9.75 15.20
CA LEU A 41 0.33 10.57 14.37
C LEU A 41 -0.37 11.81 13.79
N GLY A 42 -1.70 11.79 13.67
CA GLY A 42 -2.51 12.97 13.36
C GLY A 42 -2.27 13.54 11.96
N GLU A 43 -1.91 14.83 11.88
CA GLU A 43 -1.69 15.54 10.61
C GLU A 43 -0.20 15.80 10.33
N ASP A 44 0.69 15.09 11.05
CA ASP A 44 2.13 15.25 10.84
C ASP A 44 2.64 14.54 9.58
N PHE A 45 1.84 13.61 9.03
CA PHE A 45 2.16 12.83 7.84
C PHE A 45 0.96 12.74 6.88
N SER A 46 1.25 12.36 5.63
CA SER A 46 0.29 11.70 4.75
C SER A 46 0.38 10.19 4.98
N TYR A 47 -0.71 9.46 4.72
CA TYR A 47 -0.78 8.03 4.99
C TYR A 47 -1.27 7.27 3.77
N LEU A 48 -0.52 6.25 3.37
CA LEU A 48 -0.96 5.25 2.39
C LEU A 48 -1.05 3.91 3.10
N THR A 49 -2.25 3.35 3.21
CA THR A 49 -2.45 1.96 3.67
C THR A 49 -3.00 1.13 2.52
N LEU A 50 -2.65 -0.15 2.48
CA LEU A 50 -3.14 -1.06 1.45
C LEU A 50 -3.29 -2.47 1.98
N ASP A 51 -4.19 -3.23 1.35
CA ASP A 51 -4.23 -4.67 1.49
C ASP A 51 -3.14 -5.31 0.62
N LEU A 52 -2.30 -6.14 1.22
CA LEU A 52 -1.33 -6.96 0.49
C LEU A 52 -2.04 -8.11 -0.26
N PRO A 53 -1.42 -8.67 -1.32
CA PRO A 53 -1.96 -9.82 -2.04
C PRO A 53 -2.45 -10.95 -1.12
N GLY A 54 -3.67 -11.44 -1.38
CA GLY A 54 -4.30 -12.50 -0.60
C GLY A 54 -5.01 -12.03 0.68
N HIS A 55 -5.00 -10.74 0.96
CA HIS A 55 -5.63 -10.13 2.13
C HIS A 55 -6.64 -9.07 1.72
N GLY A 56 -7.59 -8.78 2.61
CA GLY A 56 -8.66 -7.79 2.42
C GLY A 56 -9.34 -7.87 1.06
N LYS A 57 -9.26 -6.80 0.27
CA LYS A 57 -9.93 -6.68 -1.04
C LYS A 57 -8.98 -6.51 -2.23
N THR A 58 -7.66 -6.60 -2.01
CA THR A 58 -6.69 -6.58 -3.11
C THR A 58 -6.86 -7.80 -4.01
N GLN A 59 -7.00 -7.57 -5.31
CA GLN A 59 -7.14 -8.63 -6.30
C GLN A 59 -5.85 -8.83 -7.07
N VAL A 60 -5.40 -10.08 -7.16
CA VAL A 60 -4.32 -10.50 -8.06
C VAL A 60 -4.98 -11.13 -9.29
N LEU A 61 -4.73 -10.54 -10.47
CA LEU A 61 -5.29 -10.96 -11.76
C LEU A 61 -4.30 -11.79 -12.58
N GLY A 62 -3.11 -12.06 -12.03
CA GLY A 62 -2.08 -12.94 -12.58
C GLY A 62 -2.13 -14.36 -12.02
N GLY A 63 -1.12 -15.17 -12.35
CA GLY A 63 -0.93 -16.49 -11.73
C GLY A 63 -0.31 -16.42 -10.33
N ASP A 64 -0.09 -17.58 -9.72
CA ASP A 64 0.42 -17.73 -8.35
C ASP A 64 1.79 -17.07 -8.14
N GLU A 65 2.59 -16.90 -9.20
CA GLU A 65 3.86 -16.19 -9.16
C GLU A 65 3.74 -14.75 -8.66
N TYR A 66 2.57 -14.12 -8.83
CA TYR A 66 2.30 -12.76 -8.39
C TYR A 66 1.99 -12.64 -6.89
N TYR A 67 1.89 -13.75 -6.15
CA TYR A 67 1.83 -13.72 -4.69
C TYR A 67 3.21 -13.74 -4.03
N LYS A 68 4.29 -13.85 -4.83
CA LYS A 68 5.66 -13.78 -4.30
C LYS A 68 6.01 -12.38 -3.83
N MET A 69 6.91 -12.30 -2.85
CA MET A 69 7.34 -11.05 -2.24
C MET A 69 7.94 -10.09 -3.26
N GLU A 70 8.74 -10.59 -4.20
CA GLU A 70 9.40 -9.76 -5.22
C GLU A 70 8.39 -9.14 -6.18
N GLN A 71 7.37 -9.91 -6.58
CA GLN A 71 6.31 -9.39 -7.46
C GLN A 71 5.42 -8.40 -6.72
N THR A 72 5.10 -8.68 -5.45
CA THR A 72 4.34 -7.77 -4.58
C THR A 72 5.07 -6.45 -4.38
N ALA A 73 6.37 -6.49 -4.07
CA ALA A 73 7.19 -5.29 -3.90
C ALA A 73 7.22 -4.45 -5.19
N GLN A 74 7.41 -5.07 -6.35
CA GLN A 74 7.37 -4.37 -7.63
C GLN A 74 5.99 -3.76 -7.91
N ALA A 75 4.91 -4.45 -7.56
CA ALA A 75 3.56 -3.96 -7.72
C ALA A 75 3.27 -2.75 -6.82
N ILE A 76 3.78 -2.76 -5.58
CA ILE A 76 3.69 -1.60 -4.66
C ILE A 76 4.49 -0.41 -5.21
N ILE A 77 5.68 -0.63 -5.77
CA ILE A 77 6.44 0.43 -6.45
C ILE A 77 5.63 1.02 -7.61
N ASN A 78 5.01 0.18 -8.43
CA ASN A 78 4.15 0.65 -9.52
C ASN A 78 2.95 1.46 -9.00
N LEU A 79 2.34 1.05 -7.88
CA LEU A 79 1.27 1.80 -7.23
C LEU A 79 1.78 3.19 -6.77
N LEU A 80 2.97 3.27 -6.19
CA LEU A 80 3.59 4.54 -5.80
C LEU A 80 3.84 5.44 -7.01
N ASP A 81 4.32 4.88 -8.12
CA ASP A 81 4.52 5.61 -9.39
C ASP A 81 3.19 6.14 -9.95
N GLU A 82 2.13 5.32 -9.94
CA GLU A 82 0.78 5.70 -10.38
C GLU A 82 0.20 6.84 -9.53
N LEU A 83 0.43 6.78 -8.20
CA LEU A 83 0.04 7.82 -7.25
C LEU A 83 0.98 9.03 -7.24
N LYS A 84 2.06 9.01 -8.05
CA LYS A 84 3.08 10.06 -8.16
C LYS A 84 3.80 10.34 -6.83
N ILE A 85 3.99 9.31 -6.02
CA ILE A 85 4.72 9.37 -4.75
C ILE A 85 6.18 9.00 -5.01
N SER A 86 7.07 10.00 -5.01
CA SER A 86 8.50 9.79 -5.28
C SER A 86 9.32 9.39 -4.05
N GLN A 87 8.81 9.64 -2.84
CA GLN A 87 9.48 9.32 -1.58
C GLN A 87 8.46 9.10 -0.47
N CYS A 88 8.68 8.07 0.35
CA CYS A 88 7.91 7.78 1.54
C CYS A 88 8.79 7.10 2.61
N PHE A 89 8.31 7.11 3.85
CA PHE A 89 8.77 6.20 4.90
C PHE A 89 7.97 4.90 4.80
N LEU A 90 8.59 3.77 5.14
CA LEU A 90 7.97 2.45 5.15
C LEU A 90 7.84 1.96 6.59
N GLU A 91 6.64 1.56 6.99
CA GLU A 91 6.31 0.94 8.28
C GLU A 91 5.49 -0.34 8.10
#